data_AF-A0A969E0W0-F1
#
_entry.id   AF-A0A969E0W0-F1
#
_cell.length_a   1.000
_cell.length_b   1.000
_cell.length_c   1.000
_cell.angle_alpha   90.00
_cell.angle_beta   90.00
_cell.angle_gamma   90.00
#
_symmetry.space_group_name_H-M   'P 1'
#
loop_
_entity.id
_entity.type
_entity.pdbx_description
1 polymer ?
#
loop_
_entity_poly.entity_id
_entity_poly.type
_entity_poly.pdbx_seq_one_letter_code
_entity_poly.pdbx_strand_id
1 'polypeptide(L)'
;FPQTPQTTKKKDIKSLTQAYSIMRLMDSLLLDALVSANDETLLSYQKDFGAKNYDLAQKIAFSLYKETHQMRYLEFGFMLSERFKSQVLFRNLTDAKIDSGSKPLVDSIKTLKAEMAFFQNKEDKIATQLALRERLEQLYQDLEKRNPEYYKSKILQPVAALKQIQDFLKPTQLLVNYNMTEAKTYRILISKTGCAFQTLEGVKVLNAQISQLRAFLTSKTNTYSGKAYKKNCNRIV
;
A
#
# COMPACT_ATOMS: atom_id res chain seq x y z
N PHE A 1 17.39 -25.25 6.90
CA PHE A 1 16.35 -26.29 6.83
C PHE A 1 16.17 -26.68 5.36
N PRO A 2 16.43 -27.92 4.95
CA PRO A 2 16.21 -28.34 3.57
C PRO A 2 14.74 -28.68 3.36
N GLN A 3 14.07 -27.97 2.45
CA GLN A 3 12.78 -28.40 1.92
C GLN A 3 13.03 -29.24 0.66
N THR A 4 12.37 -30.39 0.57
CA THR A 4 12.44 -31.30 -0.58
C THR A 4 11.97 -30.58 -1.85
N PRO A 5 12.68 -30.69 -3.00
CA PRO A 5 12.28 -30.02 -4.22
C PRO A 5 10.99 -30.65 -4.76
N GLN A 6 9.91 -29.88 -4.82
CA GLN A 6 8.74 -30.25 -5.62
C GLN A 6 9.08 -29.99 -7.09
N THR A 7 9.11 -31.04 -7.89
CA THR A 7 9.45 -30.98 -9.31
C THR A 7 8.35 -30.26 -10.12
N THR A 8 8.39 -28.94 -10.17
CA THR A 8 7.64 -28.20 -11.20
C THR A 8 8.32 -28.37 -12.56
N LYS A 9 7.50 -28.54 -13.62
CA LYS A 9 7.98 -28.82 -14.97
C LYS A 9 8.82 -27.64 -15.47
N LYS A 10 9.97 -27.91 -16.10
CA LYS A 10 10.93 -26.93 -16.67
C LYS A 10 10.29 -25.80 -17.50
N LYS A 11 9.10 -26.04 -18.08
CA LYS A 11 8.29 -25.08 -18.84
C LYS A 11 7.69 -23.97 -17.95
N ASP A 12 7.35 -24.27 -16.71
CA ASP A 12 6.76 -23.31 -15.76
C ASP A 12 7.79 -22.28 -15.27
N ILE A 13 9.04 -22.71 -15.05
CA ILE A 13 10.13 -21.81 -14.60
C ILE A 13 10.44 -20.73 -15.65
N LYS A 14 10.44 -21.08 -16.95
CA LYS A 14 10.68 -20.12 -18.04
C LYS A 14 9.59 -19.05 -18.08
N SER A 15 8.33 -19.46 -18.01
CA SER A 15 7.18 -18.54 -17.99
C SER A 15 7.20 -17.65 -16.75
N LEU A 16 7.50 -18.20 -15.57
CA LEU A 16 7.65 -17.43 -14.34
C LEU A 16 8.79 -16.41 -14.43
N THR A 17 9.92 -16.78 -15.04
CA THR A 17 11.06 -15.88 -15.23
C THR A 17 10.71 -14.73 -16.17
N GLN A 18 9.97 -14.99 -17.25
CA GLN A 18 9.46 -13.94 -18.14
C GLN A 18 8.50 -13.01 -17.41
N ALA A 19 7.55 -13.57 -16.66
CA ALA A 19 6.61 -12.79 -15.86
C ALA A 19 7.34 -11.92 -14.82
N TYR A 20 8.38 -12.44 -14.18
CA TYR A 20 9.25 -11.68 -13.27
C TYR A 20 9.92 -10.50 -13.97
N SER A 21 10.49 -10.69 -15.17
CA SER A 21 11.12 -9.61 -15.93
C SER A 21 10.12 -8.52 -16.33
N ILE A 22 8.90 -8.91 -16.74
CA ILE A 22 7.82 -7.96 -17.03
C ILE A 22 7.46 -7.17 -15.77
N MET A 23 7.27 -7.85 -14.64
CA MET A 23 6.94 -7.18 -13.37
C MET A 23 8.02 -6.22 -12.90
N ARG A 24 9.31 -6.55 -13.10
CA ARG A 24 10.41 -5.63 -12.81
C ARG A 24 10.40 -4.40 -13.69
N LEU A 25 10.14 -4.56 -14.98
CA LEU A 25 10.04 -3.45 -15.92
C LEU A 25 8.86 -2.56 -15.56
N MET A 26 7.70 -3.18 -15.29
CA MET A 26 6.49 -2.47 -14.85
C MET A 26 6.74 -1.69 -13.56
N ASP A 27 7.39 -2.29 -12.55
CA ASP A 27 7.72 -1.63 -11.29
C ASP A 27 8.66 -0.42 -11.50
N SER A 28 9.65 -0.53 -12.40
CA SER A 28 10.53 0.58 -12.76
C SER A 28 9.78 1.71 -13.48
N LEU A 29 9.05 1.39 -14.54
CA LEU A 29 8.26 2.36 -15.31
C LEU A 29 7.20 3.03 -14.44
N LEU A 30 6.64 2.28 -13.51
CA LEU A 30 5.69 2.80 -12.55
C LEU A 30 6.36 3.84 -11.65
N LEU A 31 7.49 3.52 -11.03
CA LEU A 31 8.18 4.47 -10.16
C LEU A 31 8.48 5.77 -10.91
N ASP A 32 8.95 5.67 -12.15
CA ASP A 32 9.24 6.84 -12.99
C ASP A 32 7.97 7.65 -13.31
N ALA A 33 6.87 6.97 -13.66
CA ALA A 33 5.59 7.64 -13.92
C ALA A 33 5.01 8.28 -12.65
N LEU A 34 5.12 7.61 -11.50
CA LEU A 34 4.58 8.09 -10.23
C LEU A 34 5.31 9.33 -9.73
N VAL A 35 6.61 9.49 -10.02
CA VAL A 35 7.36 10.73 -9.70
C VAL A 35 6.69 11.97 -10.31
N SER A 36 5.97 11.82 -11.42
CA SER A 36 5.27 12.90 -12.11
C SER A 36 3.74 12.92 -11.91
N ALA A 37 3.19 11.97 -11.14
CA ALA A 37 1.74 11.78 -11.02
C ALA A 37 1.17 12.58 -9.83
N ASN A 38 -0.02 13.16 -10.03
CA ASN A 38 -0.78 13.77 -8.93
C ASN A 38 -1.32 12.71 -7.95
N ASP A 39 -1.71 13.17 -6.75
CA ASP A 39 -2.14 12.31 -5.65
C ASP A 39 -3.32 11.41 -5.99
N GLU A 40 -4.25 11.88 -6.81
CA GLU A 40 -5.45 11.14 -7.18
C GLU A 40 -5.16 10.02 -8.17
N THR A 41 -4.23 10.26 -9.09
CA THR A 41 -3.71 9.25 -10.01
C THR A 41 -2.93 8.18 -9.24
N LEU A 42 -2.13 8.57 -8.26
CA LEU A 42 -1.42 7.64 -7.37
C LEU A 42 -2.40 6.79 -6.53
N LEU A 43 -3.45 7.42 -5.98
CA LEU A 43 -4.46 6.76 -5.14
C LEU A 43 -5.34 5.78 -5.94
N SER A 44 -5.81 6.19 -7.12
CA SER A 44 -6.59 5.33 -8.02
C SER A 44 -5.76 4.17 -8.52
N TYR A 45 -4.51 4.42 -8.95
CA TYR A 45 -3.56 3.37 -9.29
C TYR A 45 -3.40 2.36 -8.14
N GLN A 46 -3.13 2.81 -6.92
CA GLN A 46 -2.90 1.92 -5.78
C GLN A 46 -4.12 1.05 -5.47
N LYS A 47 -5.31 1.65 -5.51
CA LYS A 47 -6.57 0.99 -5.19
C LYS A 47 -6.96 -0.04 -6.25
N ASP A 48 -6.83 0.32 -7.52
CA ASP A 48 -7.42 -0.46 -8.61
C ASP A 48 -6.41 -1.41 -9.26
N PHE A 49 -5.11 -1.04 -9.23
CA PHE A 49 -4.04 -1.75 -9.94
C PHE A 49 -2.92 -2.23 -9.01
N GLY A 50 -2.47 -1.38 -8.08
CA GLY A 50 -1.31 -1.64 -7.22
C GLY A 50 -1.51 -2.90 -6.36
N ALA A 51 -2.63 -3.02 -5.64
CA ALA A 51 -2.88 -4.16 -4.77
C ALA A 51 -2.81 -5.51 -5.51
N LYS A 52 -3.41 -5.60 -6.70
CA LYS A 52 -3.43 -6.83 -7.51
C LYS A 52 -2.07 -7.14 -8.11
N ASN A 53 -1.38 -6.13 -8.65
CA ASN A 53 -0.09 -6.33 -9.30
C ASN A 53 1.02 -6.64 -8.30
N TYR A 54 1.06 -5.95 -7.16
CA TYR A 54 2.05 -6.25 -6.11
C TYR A 54 1.83 -7.64 -5.52
N ASP A 55 0.59 -8.10 -5.34
CA ASP A 55 0.30 -9.48 -4.93
C ASP A 55 0.81 -10.49 -5.97
N LEU A 56 0.47 -10.29 -7.25
CA LEU A 56 0.91 -11.18 -8.33
C LEU A 56 2.45 -11.21 -8.44
N ALA A 57 3.09 -10.05 -8.37
CA ALA A 57 4.54 -9.93 -8.45
C ALA A 57 5.24 -10.61 -7.25
N GLN A 58 4.69 -10.47 -6.03
CA GLN A 58 5.17 -11.20 -4.85
C GLN A 58 5.01 -12.72 -5.03
N LYS A 59 3.85 -13.19 -5.53
CA LYS A 59 3.61 -14.61 -5.83
C LYS A 59 4.63 -15.17 -6.81
N ILE A 60 4.91 -14.45 -7.91
CA ILE A 60 5.89 -14.86 -8.93
C ILE A 60 7.29 -14.92 -8.31
N ALA A 61 7.70 -13.87 -7.61
CA ALA A 61 9.01 -13.75 -7.00
C ALA A 61 9.27 -14.88 -5.99
N PHE A 62 8.30 -15.14 -5.11
CA PHE A 62 8.41 -16.21 -4.12
C PHE A 62 8.35 -17.61 -4.74
N SER A 63 7.56 -17.80 -5.80
CA SER A 63 7.54 -19.08 -6.52
C SER A 63 8.90 -19.35 -7.18
N LEU A 64 9.49 -18.35 -7.85
CA LEU A 64 10.83 -18.48 -8.42
C LEU A 64 11.90 -18.73 -7.36
N TYR A 65 11.82 -18.08 -6.20
CA TYR A 65 12.75 -18.37 -5.11
C TYR A 65 12.62 -19.81 -4.60
N LYS A 66 11.39 -20.33 -4.47
CA LYS A 66 11.16 -21.71 -4.03
C LYS A 66 11.79 -22.74 -4.98
N GLU A 67 11.71 -22.49 -6.29
CA GLU A 67 12.22 -23.43 -7.31
C GLU A 67 13.72 -23.27 -7.59
N THR A 68 14.26 -22.05 -7.52
CA THR A 68 15.64 -21.76 -7.95
C THR A 68 16.60 -21.46 -6.81
N HIS A 69 16.08 -21.14 -5.62
CA HIS A 69 16.84 -20.67 -4.45
C HIS A 69 17.71 -19.43 -4.70
N GLN A 70 17.44 -18.67 -5.77
CA GLN A 70 18.21 -17.46 -6.07
C GLN A 70 17.71 -16.27 -5.23
N MET A 71 18.59 -15.73 -4.39
CA MET A 71 18.28 -14.65 -3.45
C MET A 71 17.66 -13.40 -4.09
N ARG A 72 18.03 -13.06 -5.32
CA ARG A 72 17.46 -11.92 -6.06
C ARG A 72 15.94 -11.95 -6.17
N TYR A 73 15.33 -13.14 -6.20
CA TYR A 73 13.88 -13.29 -6.27
C TYR A 73 13.24 -13.03 -4.90
N LEU A 74 13.88 -13.49 -3.82
CA LEU A 74 13.44 -13.21 -2.45
C LEU A 74 13.56 -11.71 -2.14
N GLU A 75 14.67 -11.08 -2.50
CA GLU A 75 14.89 -9.64 -2.33
C GLU A 75 13.86 -8.81 -3.08
N PHE A 76 13.56 -9.18 -4.33
CA PHE A 76 12.53 -8.49 -5.09
C PHE A 76 11.14 -8.64 -4.46
N GLY A 77 10.75 -9.86 -4.06
CA GLY A 77 9.48 -10.10 -3.39
C GLY A 77 9.37 -9.33 -2.06
N PHE A 78 10.45 -9.29 -1.28
CA PHE A 78 10.55 -8.48 -0.06
C PHE A 78 10.37 -6.98 -0.37
N MET A 79 11.12 -6.47 -1.34
CA MET A 79 11.08 -5.05 -1.75
C MET A 79 9.67 -4.61 -2.12
N LEU A 80 8.99 -5.37 -2.96
CA LEU A 80 7.61 -5.08 -3.37
C LEU A 80 6.65 -5.08 -2.18
N SER A 81 6.82 -6.04 -1.25
CA SER A 81 5.95 -6.15 -0.08
C SER A 81 6.09 -4.96 0.87
N GLU A 82 7.32 -4.50 1.12
CA GLU A 82 7.57 -3.35 1.98
C GLU A 82 7.17 -2.06 1.29
N ARG A 83 7.43 -1.91 -0.03
CA ARG A 83 6.98 -0.74 -0.78
C ARG A 83 5.46 -0.58 -0.69
N PHE A 84 4.72 -1.67 -0.89
CA PHE A 84 3.26 -1.65 -0.78
C PHE A 84 2.79 -1.25 0.64
N LYS A 85 3.38 -1.81 1.69
CA LYS A 85 3.05 -1.45 3.08
C LYS A 85 3.37 0.00 3.39
N SER A 86 4.56 0.47 3.00
CA SER A 86 5.02 1.83 3.23
C SER A 86 4.12 2.83 2.52
N GLN A 87 3.65 2.54 1.31
CA GLN A 87 2.70 3.38 0.59
C GLN A 87 1.35 3.48 1.31
N VAL A 88 0.81 2.35 1.79
CA VAL A 88 -0.44 2.33 2.58
C VAL A 88 -0.29 3.08 3.91
N LEU A 89 0.84 2.90 4.60
CA LEU A 89 1.13 3.59 5.86
C LEU A 89 1.31 5.10 5.63
N PHE A 90 2.05 5.48 4.59
CA PHE A 90 2.27 6.88 4.24
C PHE A 90 0.95 7.59 4.00
N ARG A 91 0.03 6.99 3.23
CA ARG A 91 -1.34 7.51 3.03
C ARG A 91 -2.05 7.84 4.34
N ASN A 92 -1.90 6.99 5.34
CA ASN A 92 -2.58 7.16 6.63
C ASN A 92 -1.87 8.18 7.53
N LEU A 93 -0.56 8.37 7.38
CA LEU A 93 0.24 9.35 8.12
C LEU A 93 0.18 10.77 7.50
N THR A 94 -0.10 10.88 6.20
CA THR A 94 -0.13 12.17 5.49
C THR A 94 -1.23 13.12 5.98
N ASP A 95 -2.35 12.62 6.48
CA ASP A 95 -3.38 13.47 7.09
C ASP A 95 -2.87 14.20 8.36
N ALA A 96 -1.78 13.73 8.97
CA ALA A 96 -1.29 14.20 10.27
C ALA A 96 -0.12 15.20 10.21
N LYS A 97 0.58 15.34 9.06
CA LYS A 97 1.81 16.15 8.93
C LYS A 97 1.70 17.38 8.02
N ILE A 98 0.52 17.66 7.49
CA ILE A 98 0.29 18.87 6.70
C ILE A 98 0.48 20.09 7.60
N ASP A 99 1.43 20.97 7.25
CA ASP A 99 1.64 22.22 7.98
C ASP A 99 0.35 23.04 8.03
N SER A 100 0.15 23.75 9.14
CA SER A 100 -0.96 24.65 9.42
C SER A 100 -1.27 25.60 8.25
N GLY A 101 -0.26 26.08 7.51
CA GLY A 101 -0.42 26.94 6.34
C GLY A 101 -0.97 26.24 5.08
N SER A 102 -0.86 24.91 4.99
CA SER A 102 -1.36 24.10 3.87
C SER A 102 -2.72 23.43 4.16
N LYS A 103 -3.18 23.50 5.41
CA LYS A 103 -4.47 22.97 5.86
C LYS A 103 -5.68 23.54 5.07
N PRO A 104 -5.75 24.85 4.74
CA PRO A 104 -6.84 25.39 3.94
C PRO A 104 -6.90 24.83 2.51
N LEU A 105 -5.75 24.53 1.90
CA LEU A 105 -5.67 23.88 0.59
C LEU A 105 -6.18 22.44 0.67
N VAL A 106 -5.81 21.70 1.71
CA VAL A 106 -6.26 20.32 1.91
C VAL A 106 -7.77 20.25 2.19
N ASP A 107 -8.31 21.18 2.99
CA ASP A 107 -9.74 21.27 3.24
C ASP A 107 -10.52 21.66 1.96
N SER A 108 -9.91 22.51 1.12
CA SER A 108 -10.46 22.83 -0.21
C SER A 108 -10.47 21.61 -1.13
N ILE A 109 -9.39 20.81 -1.15
CA ILE A 109 -9.32 19.55 -1.90
C ILE A 109 -10.37 18.55 -1.40
N LYS A 110 -10.56 18.41 -0.08
CA LYS A 110 -11.58 17.51 0.51
C LYS A 110 -13.00 17.93 0.10
N THR A 111 -13.29 19.22 0.15
CA THR A 111 -14.58 19.77 -0.27
C THR A 111 -14.82 19.56 -1.76
N LEU A 112 -13.81 19.82 -2.61
CA LEU A 112 -13.90 19.60 -4.05
C LEU A 112 -14.15 18.12 -4.41
N LYS A 113 -13.49 17.19 -3.72
CA LYS A 113 -13.71 15.75 -3.89
C LYS A 113 -15.13 15.33 -3.52
N ALA A 114 -15.68 15.90 -2.44
CA ALA A 114 -17.07 15.64 -2.04
C ALA A 114 -18.06 16.18 -3.09
N GLU A 115 -17.79 17.34 -3.68
CA GLU A 115 -18.58 17.89 -4.79
C GLU A 115 -18.47 17.03 -6.05
N MET A 116 -17.26 16.59 -6.43
CA MET A 116 -17.07 15.71 -7.59
C MET A 116 -17.80 14.38 -7.42
N ALA A 117 -17.78 13.79 -6.21
CA ALA A 117 -18.52 12.56 -5.90
C ALA A 117 -20.04 12.78 -6.00
N PHE A 118 -20.54 13.96 -5.62
CA PHE A 118 -21.96 14.32 -5.78
C PHE A 118 -22.37 14.44 -7.26
N PHE A 119 -21.49 14.91 -8.12
CA PHE A 119 -21.77 15.08 -9.56
C PHE A 119 -21.49 13.84 -10.40
N GLN A 120 -20.79 12.83 -9.86
CA GLN A 120 -20.35 11.64 -10.60
C GLN A 120 -21.49 10.81 -11.21
N ASN A 121 -22.72 10.91 -10.65
CA ASN A 121 -23.91 10.18 -11.11
C ASN A 121 -24.90 11.04 -11.91
N LYS A 122 -24.53 12.27 -12.31
CA LYS A 122 -25.40 13.19 -13.05
C LYS A 122 -24.81 13.44 -14.45
N GLU A 123 -25.32 12.71 -15.44
CA GLU A 123 -24.85 12.74 -16.84
C GLU A 123 -24.91 14.15 -17.47
N ASP A 124 -25.79 15.03 -17.00
CA ASP A 124 -25.99 16.38 -17.57
C ASP A 124 -24.95 17.43 -17.13
N LYS A 125 -23.91 17.07 -16.37
CA LYS A 125 -22.93 18.02 -15.82
C LYS A 125 -21.48 17.69 -16.14
N ILE A 126 -21.22 17.12 -17.32
CA ILE A 126 -19.85 16.81 -17.80
C ILE A 126 -18.94 18.03 -17.76
N ALA A 127 -19.42 19.20 -18.21
CA ALA A 127 -18.63 20.45 -18.19
C ALA A 127 -18.27 20.91 -16.76
N THR A 128 -19.19 20.73 -15.80
CA THR A 128 -18.93 21.04 -14.39
C THR A 128 -17.95 20.05 -13.78
N GLN A 129 -18.05 18.76 -14.11
CA GLN A 129 -17.08 17.76 -13.67
C GLN A 129 -15.68 18.04 -14.21
N LEU A 130 -15.56 18.46 -15.47
CA LEU A 130 -14.29 18.82 -16.09
C LEU A 130 -13.67 20.04 -15.39
N ALA A 131 -14.44 21.10 -15.16
CA ALA A 131 -13.97 22.29 -14.45
C ALA A 131 -13.56 22.01 -13.00
N LEU A 132 -14.27 21.11 -12.31
CA LEU A 132 -13.89 20.66 -10.96
C LEU A 132 -12.58 19.87 -10.99
N ARG A 133 -12.37 19.00 -11.98
CA ARG A 133 -11.10 18.29 -12.15
C ARG A 133 -9.92 19.23 -12.41
N GLU A 134 -10.09 20.21 -13.29
CA GLU A 134 -9.05 21.20 -13.58
C GLU A 134 -8.68 22.00 -12.33
N ARG A 135 -9.68 22.42 -11.55
CA ARG A 135 -9.48 23.15 -10.29
C ARG A 135 -8.81 22.29 -9.22
N LEU A 136 -9.15 21.00 -9.16
CA LEU A 136 -8.49 20.03 -8.28
C LEU A 136 -7.00 19.91 -8.62
N GLU A 137 -6.68 19.83 -9.91
CA GLU A 137 -5.31 19.71 -10.41
C GLU A 137 -4.46 20.95 -10.12
N GLN A 138 -5.05 22.14 -10.23
CA GLN A 138 -4.39 23.38 -9.82
C GLN A 138 -4.09 23.40 -8.32
N LEU A 139 -5.03 22.96 -7.47
CA LEU A 139 -4.82 22.89 -6.03
C LEU A 139 -3.71 21.89 -5.65
N TYR A 140 -3.58 20.78 -6.36
CA TYR A 140 -2.46 19.85 -6.16
C TYR A 140 -1.12 20.46 -6.58
N GLN A 141 -1.05 21.13 -7.73
CA GLN A 141 0.17 21.81 -8.17
C GLN A 141 0.62 22.89 -7.16
N ASP A 142 -0.34 23.62 -6.59
CA ASP A 142 -0.04 24.62 -5.57
C ASP A 142 0.41 23.99 -4.25
N LEU A 143 -0.19 22.86 -3.86
CA LEU A 143 0.23 22.09 -2.69
C LEU A 143 1.66 21.52 -2.86
N GLU A 144 1.99 21.06 -4.08
CA GLU A 144 3.29 20.53 -4.47
C GLU A 144 4.39 21.58 -4.42
N LYS A 145 4.14 22.76 -5.00
CA LYS A 145 5.06 23.90 -4.92
C LYS A 145 5.34 24.34 -3.49
N ARG A 146 4.33 24.29 -2.62
CA ARG A 146 4.44 24.73 -1.22
C ARG A 146 5.07 23.68 -0.30
N ASN A 147 5.03 22.40 -0.68
CA ASN A 147 5.56 21.30 0.14
C ASN A 147 6.42 20.32 -0.70
N PRO A 148 7.53 20.76 -1.31
CA PRO A 148 8.34 19.89 -2.18
C PRO A 148 8.95 18.69 -1.44
N GLU A 149 9.31 18.85 -0.17
CA GLU A 149 9.83 17.76 0.68
C GLU A 149 8.74 16.74 1.08
N TYR A 150 7.48 17.16 1.12
CA TYR A 150 6.34 16.25 1.28
C TYR A 150 6.20 15.32 0.07
N TYR A 151 6.43 15.81 -1.15
CA TYR A 151 6.36 14.98 -2.37
C TYR A 151 7.60 14.11 -2.59
N LYS A 152 8.81 14.61 -2.28
CA LYS A 152 10.04 13.79 -2.31
C LYS A 152 9.98 12.62 -1.32
N SER A 153 9.45 12.84 -0.12
CA SER A 153 9.31 11.78 0.91
C SER A 153 8.16 10.82 0.64
N LYS A 154 7.21 11.17 -0.24
CA LYS A 154 5.97 10.44 -0.56
C LYS A 154 6.15 9.28 -1.54
N ILE A 155 7.13 9.36 -2.44
CA ILE A 155 7.20 8.46 -3.60
C ILE A 155 8.42 7.54 -3.55
N LEU A 156 9.51 7.96 -2.89
CA LEU A 156 10.82 7.32 -3.04
C LEU A 156 11.56 7.11 -1.71
N GLN A 157 10.89 6.59 -0.67
CA GLN A 157 11.70 5.99 0.39
C GLN A 157 12.30 4.68 -0.15
N PRO A 158 13.65 4.59 -0.25
CA PRO A 158 14.27 3.37 -0.68
C PRO A 158 13.92 2.27 0.32
N VAL A 159 13.36 1.17 -0.18
CA VAL A 159 13.18 -0.01 0.67
C VAL A 159 14.57 -0.54 1.00
N ALA A 160 14.86 -0.66 2.30
CA ALA A 160 16.13 -1.20 2.76
C ALA A 160 16.36 -2.58 2.13
N ALA A 161 17.54 -2.79 1.55
CA ALA A 161 17.93 -4.10 1.04
C ALA A 161 18.00 -5.12 2.20
N LEU A 162 17.74 -6.40 1.91
CA LEU A 162 17.82 -7.44 2.94
C LEU A 162 19.17 -7.41 3.67
N LYS A 163 20.27 -7.25 2.94
CA LYS A 163 21.62 -7.13 3.52
C LYS A 163 21.73 -5.98 4.53
N GLN A 164 21.17 -4.81 4.20
CA GLN A 164 21.17 -3.67 5.12
C GLN A 164 20.41 -4.01 6.42
N ILE A 165 19.26 -4.69 6.30
CA ILE A 165 18.49 -5.15 7.46
C ILE A 165 19.32 -6.14 8.29
N GLN A 166 20.01 -7.09 7.66
CA GLN A 166 20.89 -8.05 8.33
C GLN A 166 22.05 -7.35 9.05
N ASP A 167 22.61 -6.29 8.46
CA ASP A 167 23.69 -5.49 9.05
C ASP A 167 23.24 -4.79 10.35
N PHE A 168 21.95 -4.44 10.48
CA PHE A 168 21.38 -3.88 11.71
C PHE A 168 21.05 -4.91 12.80
N LEU A 169 20.83 -6.17 12.44
CA LEU A 169 20.46 -7.21 13.42
C LEU A 169 21.68 -7.62 14.27
N LYS A 170 21.44 -7.91 15.56
CA LYS A 170 22.40 -8.64 16.40
C LYS A 170 22.35 -10.15 16.07
N PRO A 171 23.41 -10.93 16.36
CA PRO A 171 23.42 -12.38 16.08
C PRO A 171 22.26 -13.17 16.68
N THR A 172 21.73 -12.73 17.82
CA THR A 172 20.59 -13.36 18.51
C THR A 172 19.22 -12.86 18.07
N GLN A 173 19.18 -11.88 17.16
CA GLN A 173 17.93 -11.27 16.71
C GLN A 173 17.43 -11.90 15.41
N LEU A 174 16.11 -12.08 15.36
CA LEU A 174 15.39 -12.54 14.19
C LEU A 174 14.28 -11.54 13.88
N LEU A 175 14.30 -10.97 12.69
CA LEU A 175 13.18 -10.18 12.18
C LEU A 175 12.21 -11.12 11.45
N VAL A 176 10.95 -11.05 11.82
CA VAL A 176 9.87 -11.80 11.18
C VAL A 176 8.97 -10.83 10.46
N ASN A 177 8.99 -10.90 9.13
CA ASN A 177 8.14 -10.09 8.27
C ASN A 177 6.97 -10.93 7.77
N TYR A 178 5.75 -10.51 8.10
CA TYR A 178 4.52 -11.11 7.61
C TYR A 178 3.99 -10.34 6.41
N ASN A 179 3.69 -11.07 5.34
CA ASN A 179 3.13 -10.57 4.10
C ASN A 179 1.85 -11.33 3.79
N MET A 180 0.70 -10.67 3.92
CA MET A 180 -0.60 -11.26 3.63
C MET A 180 -1.06 -10.84 2.24
N THR A 181 -1.52 -11.81 1.47
CA THR A 181 -2.21 -11.57 0.21
C THR A 181 -3.57 -12.26 0.21
N GLU A 182 -4.41 -12.00 -0.79
CA GLU A 182 -5.77 -12.56 -0.83
C GLU A 182 -5.78 -14.09 -0.77
N ALA A 183 -4.76 -14.73 -1.34
CA ALA A 183 -4.69 -16.17 -1.46
C ALA A 183 -3.75 -16.82 -0.43
N LYS A 184 -2.66 -16.15 -0.05
CA LYS A 184 -1.58 -16.76 0.73
C LYS A 184 -1.02 -15.79 1.77
N THR A 185 -0.59 -16.32 2.90
CA THR A 185 0.22 -15.59 3.87
C THR A 185 1.64 -16.13 3.76
N TYR A 186 2.58 -15.20 3.67
CA TYR A 186 3.99 -15.46 3.60
C TYR A 186 4.66 -14.92 4.86
N ARG A 187 5.69 -15.62 5.33
CA ARG A 187 6.63 -15.07 6.30
C ARG A 187 8.05 -15.11 5.75
N ILE A 188 8.75 -14.00 5.91
CA ILE A 188 10.18 -13.90 5.67
C ILE A 188 10.86 -13.77 7.03
N LEU A 189 11.77 -14.69 7.30
CA LEU A 189 12.61 -14.72 8.49
C LEU A 189 13.97 -14.15 8.09
N ILE A 190 14.43 -13.10 8.75
CA ILE A 190 15.70 -12.44 8.45
C ILE A 190 16.54 -12.47 9.72
N SER A 191 17.71 -13.10 9.66
CA SER A 191 18.73 -13.10 10.72
C SER A 191 20.00 -12.43 10.21
N LYS A 192 20.98 -12.20 11.10
CA LYS A 192 22.30 -11.67 10.74
C LYS A 192 22.94 -12.39 9.53
N THR A 193 22.77 -13.70 9.46
CA THR A 193 23.53 -14.57 8.55
C THR A 193 22.67 -15.21 7.46
N GLY A 194 21.35 -15.09 7.52
CA GLY A 194 20.50 -15.74 6.54
C GLY A 194 19.09 -15.18 6.45
N CYS A 195 18.43 -15.59 5.38
CA CYS A 195 17.02 -15.32 5.15
C CYS A 195 16.30 -16.63 4.85
N ALA A 196 15.09 -16.80 5.36
CA ALA A 196 14.23 -17.91 5.02
C ALA A 196 12.85 -17.41 4.64
N PHE A 197 12.24 -18.09 3.68
CA PHE A 197 10.90 -17.79 3.20
C PHE A 197 10.01 -19.00 3.44
N GLN A 198 8.82 -18.77 3.99
CA GLN A 198 7.85 -19.82 4.26
C GLN A 198 6.44 -19.35 3.93
N THR A 199 5.66 -20.23 3.30
CA THR A 199 4.22 -20.04 3.16
C THR A 199 3.54 -20.54 4.42
N LEU A 200 2.61 -19.78 4.96
CA LEU A 200 1.77 -20.16 6.09
C LEU A 200 0.42 -20.68 5.59
N GLU A 201 -0.03 -21.77 6.19
CA GLU A 201 -1.36 -22.32 5.97
C GLU A 201 -2.41 -21.60 6.84
N GLY A 202 -3.70 -21.85 6.59
CA GLY A 202 -4.78 -21.30 7.42
C GLY A 202 -5.26 -19.88 7.08
N VAL A 203 -4.85 -19.34 5.93
CA VAL A 203 -5.18 -17.97 5.46
C VAL A 203 -6.69 -17.69 5.45
N LYS A 204 -7.49 -18.68 5.06
CA LYS A 204 -8.97 -18.55 5.06
C LYS A 204 -9.53 -18.31 6.44
N VAL A 205 -9.01 -19.02 7.46
CA VAL A 205 -9.44 -18.87 8.85
C VAL A 205 -9.01 -17.51 9.40
N LEU A 206 -7.77 -17.12 9.14
CA LEU A 206 -7.26 -15.82 9.55
C LEU A 206 -8.02 -14.66 8.89
N ASN A 207 -8.30 -14.73 7.59
CA ASN A 207 -9.08 -13.72 6.87
C ASN A 207 -10.53 -13.64 7.39
N ALA A 208 -11.13 -14.79 7.74
CA ALA A 208 -12.45 -14.81 8.38
C ALA A 208 -12.42 -14.11 9.74
N GLN A 209 -11.42 -14.40 10.58
CA GLN A 209 -11.24 -13.76 11.88
C GLN A 209 -10.96 -12.25 11.77
N ILE A 210 -10.11 -11.83 10.82
CA ILE A 210 -9.85 -10.40 10.54
C ILE A 210 -11.14 -9.71 10.07
N SER A 211 -11.94 -10.37 9.23
CA SER A 211 -13.21 -9.83 8.75
C SER A 211 -14.22 -9.69 9.88
N GLN A 212 -14.32 -10.67 10.78
CA GLN A 212 -15.14 -10.62 11.99
C GLN A 212 -14.69 -9.48 12.91
N LEU A 213 -13.39 -9.32 13.15
CA LEU A 213 -12.85 -8.22 13.94
C LEU A 213 -13.17 -6.86 13.31
N ARG A 214 -12.99 -6.71 11.99
CA ARG A 214 -13.34 -5.48 11.28
C ARG A 214 -14.83 -5.15 11.44
N ALA A 215 -15.71 -6.13 11.23
CA ALA A 215 -17.16 -5.96 11.40
C ALA A 215 -17.54 -5.56 12.83
N PHE A 216 -16.86 -6.15 13.83
CA PHE A 216 -17.04 -5.77 15.24
C PHE A 216 -16.59 -4.33 15.51
N LEU A 217 -15.44 -3.92 14.98
CA LEU A 217 -14.93 -2.55 15.15
C LEU A 217 -15.83 -1.52 14.45
N THR A 218 -16.31 -1.80 13.24
CA THR A 218 -17.19 -0.89 12.49
C THR A 218 -18.61 -0.81 13.04
N SER A 219 -19.16 -1.91 13.55
CA SER A 219 -20.48 -1.93 14.20
C SER A 219 -20.51 -1.10 15.50
N LYS A 220 -19.40 -1.03 16.23
CA LYS A 220 -19.26 -0.17 17.42
C LYS A 220 -19.10 1.31 17.10
N THR A 221 -18.46 1.69 16.00
CA THR A 221 -18.37 3.10 15.58
C THR A 221 -19.72 3.69 15.18
N ASN A 222 -20.64 2.89 14.64
CA ASN A 222 -22.00 3.35 14.31
C ASN A 222 -22.91 3.53 15.53
N THR A 223 -22.51 3.05 16.71
CA THR A 223 -23.31 3.20 17.95
C THR A 223 -23.02 4.51 18.69
N TYR A 224 -21.90 5.19 18.41
CA TYR A 224 -21.49 6.43 19.09
C TYR A 224 -21.84 7.73 18.35
N SER A 225 -22.20 7.68 17.07
CA SER A 225 -22.63 8.87 16.31
C SER A 225 -24.13 9.20 16.45
N GLY A 226 -24.91 8.36 17.14
CA GLY A 226 -26.37 8.46 17.21
C GLY A 226 -26.99 8.94 18.53
N LYS A 227 -26.20 9.19 19.60
CA LYS A 227 -26.75 9.74 20.85
C LYS A 227 -26.43 11.22 20.99
N ALA A 228 -27.45 12.01 20.63
CA ALA A 228 -27.57 13.44 20.85
C ALA A 228 -26.95 13.93 22.16
N TYR A 229 -25.99 14.85 22.04
CA TYR A 229 -25.73 15.85 23.07
C TYR A 229 -26.92 16.83 23.13
N LYS A 230 -28.03 16.38 23.70
CA LYS A 230 -29.04 17.24 24.33
C LYS A 230 -28.98 16.98 25.82
N LYS A 231 -28.15 17.75 26.53
CA LYS A 231 -28.30 17.91 27.98
C LYS A 231 -27.94 19.33 28.38
N ASN A 232 -28.99 20.14 28.48
CA ASN A 232 -29.25 21.10 29.55
C ASN A 232 -28.11 22.05 29.94
N CYS A 233 -27.96 23.14 29.19
CA CYS A 233 -27.64 24.43 29.82
C CYS A 233 -28.95 25.11 30.17
N ASN A 234 -29.50 24.80 31.36
CA ASN A 234 -30.46 25.65 32.03
C ASN A 234 -30.18 25.58 33.54
N ARG A 235 -29.50 26.62 34.02
CA ARG A 235 -29.81 27.39 35.22
C ARG A 235 -29.74 26.67 36.58
N ILE A 236 -28.65 26.92 37.32
CA ILE A 236 -28.70 27.17 38.77
C ILE A 236 -27.76 28.35 39.05
N VAL A 237 -28.37 29.47 39.47
CA VAL A 237 -27.83 30.34 40.52
C VAL A 237 -28.23 29.69 41.82
#